data_AF-A0A935H394-F1
#
_entry.id   AF-A0A935H394-F1
#
_cell.length_a   1.000
_cell.length_b   1.000
_cell.length_c   1.000
_cell.angle_alpha   90.00
_cell.angle_beta   90.00
_cell.angle_gamma   90.00
#
_symmetry.space_group_name_H-M   'P 1'
#
loop_
_entity.id
_entity.type
_entity.pdbx_description
1 polymer ?
#
loop_
_entity_poly.entity_id
_entity_poly.type
_entity_poly.pdbx_seq_one_letter_code
_entity_poly.pdbx_strand_id
1 'polypeptide(L)'
;MLHIRVEDDIKTQATEALGAMGLSVSDAVRLFLRRVVVDQAFPLELKVPNAQTRAAMEESRALMAARRTRFNSADELFADLEKNSHQ
;
A
#
# COMPACT_ATOMS: atom_id res chain seq x y z
N MET A 1 13.68 -17.87 20.52
CA MET A 1 13.49 -16.47 20.98
C MET A 1 13.80 -15.53 19.84
N LEU A 2 13.02 -14.46 19.67
CA LEU A 2 13.28 -13.41 18.70
C LEU A 2 13.77 -12.16 19.46
N HIS A 3 14.92 -11.63 19.08
CA HIS A 3 15.45 -10.40 19.66
C HIS A 3 15.30 -9.27 18.64
N ILE A 4 14.54 -8.23 19.02
CA ILE A 4 14.30 -7.04 18.19
C ILE A 4 14.90 -5.84 18.91
N ARG A 5 15.73 -5.07 18.22
CA ARG A 5 16.20 -3.77 18.71
C ARG A 5 15.18 -2.71 18.35
N VAL A 6 14.76 -1.93 19.33
CA VAL A 6 13.82 -0.84 19.18
C VAL A 6 14.17 0.23 20.21
N GLU A 7 13.91 1.49 19.89
CA GLU A 7 14.12 2.62 20.80
C GLU A 7 13.14 2.53 21.99
N ASP A 8 13.57 2.94 23.18
CA ASP A 8 12.79 2.73 24.41
C ASP A 8 11.47 3.52 24.43
N ASP A 9 11.45 4.70 23.80
CA ASP A 9 10.26 5.53 23.63
C ASP A 9 9.24 4.86 22.71
N ILE A 10 9.68 4.34 21.57
CA ILE A 10 8.85 3.58 20.63
C ILE A 10 8.30 2.32 21.28
N LYS A 11 9.14 1.60 22.06
CA LYS A 11 8.71 0.42 22.80
C LYS A 11 7.58 0.74 23.78
N THR A 12 7.72 1.85 24.51
CA THR A 12 6.75 2.29 25.50
C THR A 12 5.43 2.65 24.84
N GLN A 13 5.46 3.52 23.82
CA GLN A 13 4.28 3.93 23.06
C GLN A 13 3.57 2.74 22.41
N ALA A 14 4.32 1.82 21.79
CA ALA A 14 3.75 0.62 21.19
C ALA A 14 3.11 -0.30 22.23
N THR A 15 3.72 -0.43 23.42
CA THR A 15 3.17 -1.25 24.51
C THR A 15 1.84 -0.69 25.01
N GLU A 16 1.74 0.63 25.19
CA GLU A 16 0.50 1.30 25.61
C GLU A 16 -0.59 1.17 24.54
N ALA A 17 -0.27 1.46 23.28
CA ALA A 17 -1.21 1.37 22.17
C ALA A 17 -1.75 -0.06 21.96
N LEU A 18 -0.86 -1.06 21.98
CA LEU A 18 -1.25 -2.47 21.88
C LEU A 18 -2.02 -2.94 23.12
N GLY A 19 -1.64 -2.48 24.31
CA GLY A 19 -2.34 -2.76 25.55
C GLY A 19 -3.78 -2.25 25.54
N ALA A 20 -4.03 -1.06 24.97
CA ALA A 20 -5.38 -0.52 24.76
C ALA A 20 -6.22 -1.39 23.80
N MET A 21 -5.58 -2.15 22.92
CA MET A 21 -6.21 -3.14 22.03
C MET A 21 -6.28 -4.56 22.63
N GLY A 22 -5.82 -4.74 23.88
CA GLY A 22 -5.78 -6.06 24.54
C GLY A 22 -4.70 -6.99 24.02
N LEU A 23 -3.64 -6.45 23.40
CA LEU A 23 -2.54 -7.21 22.81
C LEU A 23 -1.22 -6.92 23.53
N SER A 24 -0.38 -7.94 23.70
CA SER A 24 1.02 -7.72 24.04
C SER A 24 1.83 -7.42 22.77
N VAL A 25 3.02 -6.82 22.93
CA VAL A 25 4.00 -6.67 21.84
C VAL A 25 4.31 -8.02 21.18
N SER A 26 4.36 -9.09 21.97
CA SER A 26 4.61 -10.43 21.45
C SER A 26 3.45 -10.96 20.58
N ASP A 27 2.21 -10.60 20.90
CA ASP A 27 1.05 -10.97 20.09
C ASP A 27 1.07 -10.25 18.75
N ALA A 28 1.34 -8.94 18.76
CA ALA A 28 1.46 -8.15 17.54
C ALA A 28 2.56 -8.68 16.61
N VAL A 29 3.74 -9.00 17.16
CA VAL A 29 4.85 -9.59 16.38
C VAL A 29 4.47 -10.97 15.82
N ARG A 30 3.78 -11.82 16.58
CA ARG A 30 3.28 -13.12 16.07
C ARG A 30 2.29 -12.94 14.93
N LEU A 31 1.36 -12.00 15.05
CA LEU A 31 0.37 -11.71 14.01
C LEU A 31 1.03 -11.20 12.73
N PHE A 32 1.99 -10.27 12.86
CA PHE A 32 2.78 -9.77 11.74
C PHE A 32 3.48 -10.91 10.99
N LEU A 33 4.23 -11.76 11.70
CA LEU A 33 4.95 -12.88 11.08
C LEU A 33 4.00 -13.88 10.42
N ARG A 34 2.84 -14.15 11.03
CA ARG A 34 1.82 -15.02 10.44
C ARG A 34 1.27 -14.44 9.14
N ARG A 35 1.03 -13.12 9.07
CA ARG A 35 0.54 -12.45 7.85
C ARG A 35 1.57 -12.53 6.73
N VAL A 36 2.86 -12.32 7.04
CA VAL A 36 3.96 -12.51 6.08
C VAL A 36 3.96 -13.93 5.51
N VAL A 37 3.81 -14.94 6.35
CA VAL A 37 3.78 -16.35 5.92
C VAL A 37 2.56 -16.65 5.03
N VAL A 38 1.38 -16.17 5.41
CA VAL A 38 0.13 -16.45 4.67
C VAL A 38 0.10 -15.74 3.32
N ASP A 39 0.47 -14.46 3.27
CA ASP A 39 0.33 -13.66 2.06
C ASP A 39 1.56 -13.70 1.16
N GLN A 40 2.70 -14.22 1.66
CA GLN A 40 4.00 -14.10 1.00
C GLN A 40 4.34 -12.65 0.61
N ALA A 41 3.87 -11.70 1.42
CA ALA A 41 4.00 -10.27 1.18
C ALA A 41 4.23 -9.52 2.51
N PHE A 42 4.82 -8.33 2.43
CA PHE A 42 4.96 -7.48 3.60
C PHE A 42 3.58 -6.88 3.96
N PRO A 43 3.09 -7.05 5.19
CA PRO A 43 1.70 -6.77 5.57
C PRO A 43 1.42 -5.30 5.89
N LEU A 44 2.31 -4.40 5.50
CA LEU A 44 2.10 -2.95 5.53
C LEU A 44 2.33 -2.44 4.11
N GLU A 45 1.47 -1.55 3.61
CA GLU A 45 1.71 -0.85 2.35
C GLU A 45 2.88 0.12 2.51
N LEU A 46 4.11 -0.38 2.45
CA LEU A 46 5.32 0.44 2.48
C LEU A 46 5.63 0.94 1.08
N LYS A 47 4.91 1.96 0.59
CA LYS A 47 5.21 2.58 -0.71
C LYS A 47 5.16 4.10 -0.65
N VAL A 48 6.33 4.72 -0.82
CA VAL A 48 6.42 6.01 -1.51
C VAL A 48 6.44 5.68 -3.00
N PRO A 49 5.45 6.13 -3.81
CA PRO A 49 5.44 5.82 -5.24
C PRO A 49 6.74 6.32 -5.89
N ASN A 50 7.35 5.51 -6.76
CA ASN A 50 8.57 5.90 -7.48
C ASN A 50 8.28 7.06 -8.45
N ALA A 51 9.32 7.70 -9.00
CA ALA A 51 9.16 8.90 -9.84
C ALA A 51 8.21 8.66 -11.03
N GLN A 52 8.32 7.52 -11.70
CA GLN A 52 7.45 7.14 -12.81
C GLN A 52 5.99 6.97 -12.36
N THR A 53 5.76 6.34 -11.20
CA THR A 53 4.40 6.14 -10.67
C THR A 53 3.78 7.47 -10.25
N ARG A 54 4.56 8.38 -9.65
CA ARG A 54 4.09 9.74 -9.34
C ARG A 54 3.73 10.53 -10.59
N ALA A 55 4.57 10.47 -11.62
CA ALA A 55 4.31 11.12 -12.90
C ALA A 55 3.02 10.58 -13.55
N ALA A 56 2.83 9.25 -13.57
CA ALA A 56 1.61 8.63 -14.08
C ALA A 56 0.35 9.04 -13.27
N MET A 57 0.48 9.19 -11.95
CA MET A 57 -0.63 9.68 -11.11
C MET A 57 -0.96 11.16 -11.39
N GLU A 58 0.04 12.00 -11.66
CA GLU A 58 -0.17 13.40 -12.04
C GLU A 58 -0.81 13.52 -13.43
N GLU A 59 -0.34 12.76 -14.40
CA GLU A 59 -0.93 12.66 -15.74
C GLU A 59 -2.39 12.22 -15.68
N SER A 60 -2.68 11.16 -14.93
CA SER A 60 -4.05 10.66 -14.73
C SER A 60 -4.97 11.75 -14.14
N ARG A 61 -4.51 12.50 -13.14
CA ARG A 61 -5.28 13.62 -12.56
C ARG A 61 -5.55 14.72 -13.58
N ALA A 62 -4.58 15.05 -14.42
CA ALA A 62 -4.74 16.05 -15.48
C ALA A 62 -5.75 15.60 -16.54
N LEU A 63 -5.69 14.34 -16.98
CA LEU A 63 -6.63 13.75 -17.95
C LEU A 63 -8.08 13.72 -17.40
N MET A 64 -8.23 13.39 -16.12
CA MET A 64 -9.51 13.40 -15.42
C MET A 64 -10.10 14.82 -15.31
N ALA A 65 -9.28 15.82 -14.98
CA ALA A 65 -9.69 17.22 -14.94
C ALA A 65 -10.13 17.74 -16.32
N ALA A 66 -9.43 17.31 -17.37
CA ALA A 66 -9.79 17.62 -18.76
C ALA A 66 -11.02 16.85 -19.27
N ARG A 67 -11.61 15.94 -18.47
CA ARG A 67 -12.70 15.02 -18.85
C ARG A 67 -12.42 14.23 -20.14
N ARG A 68 -11.14 14.00 -20.48
CA ARG A 68 -10.74 13.36 -21.74
C ARG A 68 -10.80 11.85 -21.71
N THR A 69 -10.85 11.24 -20.53
CA THR A 69 -10.82 9.79 -20.32
C THR A 69 -12.12 9.31 -19.67
N ARG A 70 -13.24 9.48 -20.37
CA ARG A 70 -14.53 8.91 -20.00
C ARG A 70 -15.02 7.99 -21.11
N PHE A 71 -15.40 6.79 -20.73
CA PHE A 71 -15.91 5.75 -21.62
C PHE A 71 -17.29 5.33 -21.13
N ASN A 72 -18.20 5.01 -22.05
CA ASN A 72 -19.56 4.59 -21.71
C ASN A 72 -19.67 3.07 -21.52
N SER A 73 -18.65 2.31 -21.92
CA SER A 73 -18.56 0.87 -21.76
C SER A 73 -17.12 0.40 -21.53
N ALA A 74 -16.97 -0.82 -21.02
CA ALA A 74 -15.66 -1.45 -20.89
C ALA A 74 -14.99 -1.69 -22.26
N ASP A 75 -15.78 -2.04 -23.28
CA ASP A 75 -15.27 -2.29 -24.64
C ASP A 75 -14.64 -1.02 -25.25
N GLU A 76 -15.26 0.14 -25.04
CA GLU A 76 -14.71 1.44 -25.48
C GLU A 76 -13.37 1.75 -24.79
N LEU A 77 -13.25 1.45 -23.50
CA LEU A 77 -12.01 1.62 -22.74
C LEU A 77 -10.90 0.70 -23.28
N PHE A 78 -11.18 -0.59 -23.46
CA PHE A 78 -10.17 -1.54 -23.95
C PHE A 78 -9.71 -1.20 -25.37
N ALA A 79 -10.62 -0.80 -26.25
CA ALA A 79 -10.28 -0.39 -27.61
C ALA A 79 -9.38 0.86 -27.66
N ASP A 80 -9.52 1.79 -26.71
CA ASP A 80 -8.65 2.96 -26.60
C ASP A 80 -7.27 2.60 -26.05
N LEU A 81 -7.21 1.77 -25.01
CA LEU A 81 -5.95 1.31 -24.42
C LEU A 81 -5.11 0.51 -25.42
N GLU A 82 -5.73 -0.35 -26.23
CA GLU A 82 -5.04 -1.11 -27.28
C GLU A 82 -4.47 -0.20 -28.38
N LYS A 83 -5.19 0.86 -28.76
CA LYS A 83 -4.68 1.87 -29.72
C LYS A 83 -3.48 2.63 -29.18
N ASN A 84 -3.47 2.93 -27.87
CA ASN A 84 -2.43 3.72 -27.22
C ASN A 84 -1.26 2.86 -26.69
N SER A 85 -1.38 1.53 -26.67
CA SER A 85 -0.36 0.59 -26.17
C SER A 85 0.88 0.43 -27.07
N HIS A 86 0.87 0.99 -28.28
CA HIS A 86 1.93 0.84 -29.29
C HIS A 86 2.68 2.14 -29.62
N GLN A 87 2.49 3.19 -28.81
CA GLN A 87 3.13 4.49 -29.00
C GLN A 87 4.27 4.74 -28.02
#